data_AF-A0A4U5W7I6-F1
#
_entry.id   AF-A0A4U5W7I6-F1
#
_cell.length_a   1.000
_cell.length_b   1.000
_cell.length_c   1.000
_cell.angle_alpha   90.00
_cell.angle_beta   90.00
_cell.angle_gamma   90.00
#
_symmetry.space_group_name_H-M   'P 1'
#
loop_
_entity.id
_entity.type
_entity.pdbx_description
1 polymer ?
#
loop_
_entity_poly.entity_id
_entity_poly.type
_entity_poly.pdbx_seq_one_letter_code
_entity_poly.pdbx_strand_id
1 'polypeptide(L)'
;MALTGCAGFEYREHICSDGEYPALNVGTTGSTCVPEEEAPPAGYVKYPRGKVPQEVDDKWDKYWRTHTLDENGRVVDAPAN
;
A
#
# COMPACT_ATOMS: atom_id res chain seq x y z
N MET A 1 -38.58 -2.19 -19.01
CA MET A 1 -37.39 -2.01 -19.85
C MET A 1 -36.25 -1.54 -18.96
N ALA A 2 -35.07 -2.12 -19.15
CA ALA A 2 -33.91 -2.06 -18.27
C ALA A 2 -33.40 -0.64 -17.99
N LEU A 3 -32.99 -0.39 -16.74
CA LEU A 3 -32.11 0.72 -16.41
C LEU A 3 -30.75 0.42 -17.04
N THR A 4 -30.45 1.11 -18.14
CA THR A 4 -29.15 1.12 -18.82
C THR A 4 -28.05 1.42 -17.82
N GLY A 5 -27.02 0.58 -17.84
CA GLY A 5 -26.00 0.49 -16.81
C GLY A 5 -25.18 1.75 -16.58
N CYS A 6 -24.72 1.89 -15.34
CA CYS A 6 -23.51 2.65 -15.02
C CYS A 6 -22.31 1.88 -15.58
N ALA A 7 -22.12 1.95 -16.89
CA ALA A 7 -20.90 1.50 -17.53
C ALA A 7 -19.75 2.43 -17.09
N GLY A 8 -18.87 1.91 -16.23
CA GLY A 8 -17.46 2.34 -16.20
C GLY A 8 -17.08 3.51 -15.29
N PHE A 9 -17.68 3.66 -14.11
CA PHE A 9 -16.98 4.39 -13.05
C PHE A 9 -15.98 3.40 -12.44
N GLU A 10 -14.71 3.42 -12.87
CA GLU A 10 -13.64 2.74 -12.15
C GLU A 10 -13.56 3.39 -10.76
N TYR A 11 -14.25 2.80 -9.78
CA TYR A 11 -14.10 3.19 -8.40
C TYR A 11 -12.69 2.77 -7.98
N ARG A 12 -11.81 3.75 -7.79
CA ARG A 12 -10.48 3.53 -7.23
C ARG A 12 -10.53 3.94 -5.78
N GLU A 13 -10.35 2.96 -4.92
CA GLU A 13 -10.32 3.15 -3.47
C GLU A 13 -8.89 3.56 -3.08
N HIS A 14 -8.73 4.66 -2.35
CA HIS A 14 -7.42 5.05 -1.82
C HIS A 14 -6.97 4.06 -0.73
N ILE A 15 -5.66 3.80 -0.64
CA ILE A 15 -5.12 2.90 0.40
C ILE A 15 -5.33 3.47 1.81
N CYS A 16 -5.16 4.77 1.96
CA CYS A 16 -5.33 5.50 3.22
C CYS A 16 -6.23 6.72 3.01
N SER A 17 -6.76 7.26 4.10
CA SER A 17 -7.56 8.48 4.06
C SER A 17 -6.69 9.69 3.73
N ASP A 18 -7.33 10.80 3.33
CA ASP A 18 -6.64 12.08 3.19
C ASP A 18 -5.97 12.49 4.51
N GLY A 19 -4.70 12.92 4.46
CA GLY A 19 -3.90 13.28 5.64
C GLY A 19 -3.18 12.10 6.31
N GLU A 20 -3.30 10.91 5.73
CA GLU A 20 -2.54 9.72 6.13
C GLU A 20 -1.64 9.24 4.98
N TYR A 21 -0.55 8.56 5.32
CA TYR A 21 0.30 7.85 4.37
C TYR A 21 0.41 6.37 4.73
N PRO A 22 0.55 5.48 3.74
CA PRO A 22 0.77 4.08 4.01
C PRO A 22 2.22 3.84 4.45
N ALA A 23 2.40 3.01 5.48
CA ALA A 23 3.69 2.53 5.95
C ALA A 23 3.78 1.01 5.75
N LEU A 24 4.94 0.54 5.26
CA LEU A 24 5.22 -0.85 4.92
C LEU A 24 5.68 -1.63 6.16
N ASN A 25 5.12 -2.82 6.36
CA ASN A 25 5.60 -3.75 7.39
C ASN A 25 6.94 -4.38 6.97
N VAL A 26 7.95 -4.33 7.82
CA VAL A 26 9.29 -4.88 7.54
C VAL A 26 9.26 -6.40 7.72
N GLY A 27 9.74 -7.14 6.72
CA GLY A 27 9.88 -8.60 6.76
C GLY A 27 8.61 -9.38 6.42
N THR A 28 7.48 -8.71 6.18
CA THR A 28 6.23 -9.34 5.72
C THR A 28 5.44 -8.41 4.79
N THR A 29 4.37 -8.91 4.20
CA THR A 29 3.44 -8.11 3.40
C THR A 29 2.50 -7.29 4.29
N GLY A 30 1.89 -6.28 3.70
CA GLY A 30 0.85 -5.47 4.34
C GLY A 30 1.34 -4.08 4.72
N SER A 31 0.37 -3.23 5.05
CA SER A 31 0.61 -1.82 5.35
C SER A 31 -0.32 -1.33 6.45
N THR A 32 0.03 -0.17 7.01
CA THR A 32 -0.82 0.57 7.94
C THR A 32 -0.87 2.04 7.54
N CYS A 33 -1.98 2.72 7.84
CA CYS A 33 -2.13 4.14 7.59
C CYS A 33 -1.65 4.94 8.81
N VAL A 34 -0.79 5.91 8.57
CA VAL A 34 -0.15 6.73 9.60
C VAL A 34 -0.43 8.20 9.27
N PRO A 35 -0.83 9.04 10.24
CA PRO A 35 -0.99 10.48 10.00
C PRO A 35 0.31 11.10 9.47
N GLU A 36 0.22 12.02 8.49
CA GLU A 36 1.39 12.62 7.82
C GLU A 36 2.43 13.25 8.75
N GLU A 37 2.00 13.75 9.90
CA GLU A 37 2.83 14.40 10.90
C GLU A 37 3.48 13.41 11.89
N GLU A 38 3.11 12.13 11.83
CA GLU A 38 3.58 11.09 12.75
C GLU A 38 4.61 10.15 12.11
N ALA A 39 5.47 9.57 12.94
CA ALA A 39 6.39 8.53 12.53
C ALA A 39 5.68 7.17 12.48
N PRO A 40 6.08 6.25 11.60
CA PRO A 40 5.51 4.90 11.58
C PRO A 40 5.72 4.18 12.92
N PRO A 41 4.79 3.30 13.32
CA PRO A 41 4.96 2.47 14.50
C PRO A 41 6.15 1.50 14.33
N ALA A 42 6.63 0.94 15.44
CA ALA A 42 7.74 -0.02 15.42
C ALA A 42 7.41 -1.22 14.50
N GLY A 43 8.38 -1.62 13.68
CA GLY A 43 8.21 -2.67 12.67
C GLY A 43 7.66 -2.17 11.32
N TYR A 44 7.29 -0.90 11.22
CA TYR A 44 6.85 -0.28 9.97
C TYR A 44 7.82 0.82 9.53
N VAL A 45 7.91 1.02 8.21
CA VAL A 45 8.74 2.06 7.60
C VAL A 45 8.00 2.76 6.46
N LYS A 46 8.42 3.98 6.13
CA LYS A 46 7.94 4.65 4.92
C LYS A 46 8.36 3.85 3.69
N TYR A 47 7.48 3.77 2.71
CA TYR A 47 7.81 3.16 1.42
C TYR A 47 8.99 3.88 0.74
N PRO A 48 9.81 3.17 -0.04
CA PRO A 48 10.84 3.79 -0.86
C PRO A 48 10.23 4.85 -1.79
N ARG A 49 10.96 5.96 -1.99
CA ARG A 49 10.48 7.07 -2.83
C ARG A 49 10.10 6.58 -4.23
N GLY A 50 8.90 6.94 -4.68
CA GLY A 50 8.37 6.52 -5.98
C GLY A 50 7.87 5.08 -6.03
N LYS A 51 7.86 4.36 -4.91
CA LYS A 51 7.30 3.01 -4.74
C LYS A 51 6.17 2.95 -3.70
N VAL A 52 5.46 4.07 -3.54
CA VAL A 52 4.38 4.21 -2.56
C VAL A 52 3.06 3.83 -3.22
N PRO A 53 2.29 2.87 -2.67
CA PRO A 53 0.92 2.61 -3.14
C PRO A 53 0.02 3.78 -2.77
N GLN A 54 -0.94 4.11 -3.62
CA GLN A 54 -1.87 5.23 -3.49
C GLN A 54 -3.32 4.75 -3.57
N GLU A 55 -3.60 3.81 -4.47
CA GLU A 55 -4.91 3.22 -4.69
C GLU A 55 -4.84 1.70 -4.58
N VAL A 56 -5.92 1.08 -4.11
CA VAL A 56 -6.11 -0.38 -4.13
C VAL A 56 -5.93 -0.88 -5.56
N ASP A 57 -5.19 -1.97 -5.72
CA ASP A 57 -4.85 -2.58 -7.00
C ASP A 57 -3.99 -1.71 -7.94
N ASP A 58 -3.40 -0.61 -7.46
CA ASP A 58 -2.41 0.10 -8.24
C ASP A 58 -1.12 -0.73 -8.43
N LYS A 59 -0.20 -0.20 -9.24
CA LYS A 59 1.06 -0.87 -9.56
C LYS A 59 1.84 -1.25 -8.30
N TRP A 60 1.89 -0.37 -7.31
CA TRP A 60 2.70 -0.57 -6.11
C TRP A 60 1.98 -1.42 -5.09
N ASP A 61 0.67 -1.28 -4.93
CA ASP A 61 -0.13 -2.17 -4.08
C ASP A 61 0.05 -3.61 -4.53
N LYS A 62 -0.10 -3.88 -5.84
CA LYS A 62 0.16 -5.21 -6.42
C LYS A 62 1.59 -5.70 -6.22
N TYR A 63 2.57 -4.82 -6.38
CA TYR A 63 3.98 -5.18 -6.21
C TYR A 63 4.29 -5.64 -4.78
N TRP A 64 3.77 -4.92 -3.78
CA TRP A 64 4.03 -5.19 -2.36
C TRP A 64 3.20 -6.35 -1.78
N ARG A 65 2.30 -6.96 -2.56
CA ARG A 65 1.64 -8.23 -2.20
C ARG A 65 2.60 -9.43 -2.18
N THR A 66 3.75 -9.33 -2.83
CA THR A 66 4.75 -10.42 -2.88
C THR A 66 6.15 -9.95 -2.52
N HIS A 67 6.33 -8.69 -2.14
CA HIS A 67 7.62 -8.11 -1.78
C HIS A 67 7.52 -7.39 -0.44
N THR A 68 8.65 -7.23 0.22
CA THR A 68 8.78 -6.45 1.45
C THR A 68 10.19 -5.86 1.55
N LEU A 69 10.49 -5.15 2.63
CA LEU A 69 11.84 -4.76 3.00
C LEU A 69 12.40 -5.70 4.07
N ASP A 70 13.68 -6.05 3.97
CA ASP A 70 14.42 -6.70 5.05
C ASP A 70 14.82 -5.67 6.13
N GLU A 71 15.43 -6.15 7.23
CA GLU A 71 15.94 -5.31 8.33
C GLU A 71 17.00 -4.28 7.89
N ASN A 72 17.59 -4.46 6.70
CA ASN A 72 18.59 -3.58 6.12
C ASN A 72 17.97 -2.59 5.10
N GLY A 73 16.64 -2.60 4.92
CA GLY A 73 15.95 -1.77 3.95
C GLY A 73 16.13 -2.21 2.49
N ARG A 74 16.54 -3.46 2.24
CA ARG A 74 16.59 -4.04 0.89
C ARG A 74 15.25 -4.65 0.52
N VAL A 75 14.84 -4.46 -0.73
CA VAL A 75 13.64 -5.12 -1.24
C VAL A 75 13.91 -6.60 -1.45
N VAL A 76 13.10 -7.43 -0.83
CA VAL A 76 13.15 -8.90 -0.90
C VAL A 76 11.76 -9.45 -1.22
N ASP A 77 11.70 -10.70 -1.67
CA ASP A 77 10.42 -11.41 -1.77
C ASP A 77 9.85 -11.60 -0.36
N ALA A 78 8.53 -11.44 -0.23
CA ALA A 78 7.86 -11.69 1.02
C ALA A 78 7.87 -13.19 1.35
N PRO A 79 7.94 -13.57 2.63
CA PRO A 79 7.83 -14.96 3.04
C PRO A 79 6.56 -15.59 2.50
N ALA A 80 6.63 -16.85 2.06
CA ALA A 80 5.43 -17.60 1.73
C ALA A 80 4.60 -17.81 3.01
N ASN A 81 3.31 -17.52 2.93
CA ASN A 81 2.33 -17.78 4.01
C ASN A 81 2.10 -19.28 4.20
#